data_AF-A0A1M6TS32-F1
#
_entry.id   AF-A0A1M6TS32-F1
#
_cell.length_a   1.000
_cell.length_b   1.000
_cell.length_c   1.000
_cell.angle_alpha   90.00
_cell.angle_beta   90.00
_cell.angle_gamma   90.00
#
_symmetry.space_group_name_H-M   'P 1'
#
loop_
_entity.id
_entity.type
_entity.pdbx_description
1 polymer ?
#
loop_
_entity_poly.entity_id
_entity_poly.type
_entity_poly.pdbx_seq_one_letter_code
_entity_poly.pdbx_strand_id
1 'polypeptide(L)'
;MMPLKYFKILKNEPCPCGSELKYIECCYNKEDEFIDVKYINKILLETAKAFDSNKIKTCLHPNKSECKPPIKPAHAIQNNGILSQISYKNHVVTFATHKTKKFDAKRIDDNILELSNSLGLVGVNEATTHTCFCDYHDSSVFAPIENNPKGFVKNDKEQLFLYAYKAFAFEYYKSMVALNALRDLFKRIPQKLKKYPFLVVPHYRREQL
;
A
#
# COMPACT_ATOMS: atom_id res chain seq x y z
N MET A 1 12.77 15.61 23.96
CA MET A 1 12.01 15.29 22.74
C MET A 1 10.77 16.20 22.68
N MET A 2 10.53 16.96 21.61
CA MET A 2 9.39 17.89 21.54
C MET A 2 8.07 17.13 21.33
N PRO A 3 7.13 17.11 22.31
CA PRO A 3 5.89 16.33 22.21
C PRO A 3 5.00 16.74 21.02
N LEU A 4 5.11 18.01 20.61
CA LEU A 4 4.37 18.58 19.49
C LEU A 4 4.64 17.90 18.14
N LYS A 5 5.79 17.25 17.97
CA LYS A 5 6.12 16.55 16.71
C LYS A 5 5.19 15.38 16.41
N TYR A 6 4.56 14.79 17.43
CA TYR A 6 3.60 13.70 17.24
C TYR A 6 2.24 14.15 16.70
N PHE A 7 1.94 15.45 16.78
CA PHE A 7 0.62 15.99 16.44
C PHE A 7 0.62 16.92 15.22
N LYS A 8 1.78 17.43 14.80
CA LYS A 8 1.90 18.31 13.63
C LYS A 8 3.26 18.20 12.95
N ILE A 9 3.29 18.65 11.71
CA ILE A 9 4.52 18.85 10.92
C ILE A 9 4.97 20.31 11.11
N LEU A 10 6.23 20.51 11.49
CA LEU A 10 6.80 21.81 11.76
C LEU A 10 7.20 22.51 10.46
N LYS A 11 7.12 23.84 10.46
CA LYS A 11 7.39 24.70 9.30
C LYS A 11 8.76 24.49 8.67
N ASN A 12 9.76 24.19 9.50
CA ASN A 12 11.15 24.03 9.10
C ASN A 12 11.53 22.59 8.72
N GLU A 13 10.62 21.63 8.87
CA GLU A 13 10.86 20.24 8.45
C GLU A 13 10.68 20.10 6.92
N PRO A 14 11.27 19.07 6.29
CA PRO A 14 11.04 18.79 4.86
C PRO A 14 9.55 18.67 4.55
N CYS A 15 9.11 19.15 3.39
CA CYS A 15 7.71 19.12 3.05
C CYS A 15 7.21 17.66 2.94
N PRO A 16 6.05 17.30 3.56
CA PRO A 16 5.49 15.94 3.46
C PRO A 16 5.14 15.50 2.05
N CYS A 17 5.07 16.45 1.13
CA CYS A 17 4.85 16.20 -0.28
C CYS A 17 6.07 15.57 -0.98
N GLY A 18 7.23 15.51 -0.32
CA GLY A 18 8.46 14.91 -0.85
C GLY A 18 9.23 15.82 -1.81
N SER A 19 9.02 17.14 -1.78
CA SER A 19 9.74 18.11 -2.62
C SER A 19 11.13 18.48 -2.11
N GLU A 20 11.55 17.95 -0.95
CA GLU A 20 12.79 18.30 -0.23
C GLU A 20 12.88 19.75 0.28
N LEU A 21 12.05 20.67 -0.23
CA LEU A 21 11.88 22.03 0.30
C LEU A 21 11.37 22.01 1.74
N LYS A 22 11.67 23.06 2.52
CA LYS A 22 11.04 23.23 3.85
C LYS A 22 9.54 23.35 3.69
N TYR A 23 8.80 22.82 4.65
CA TYR A 23 7.34 22.81 4.62
C TYR A 23 6.76 24.23 4.41
N ILE A 24 7.31 25.23 5.11
CA ILE A 24 6.92 26.64 5.00
C ILE A 24 7.10 27.23 3.60
N GLU A 25 8.12 26.77 2.87
CA GLU A 25 8.49 27.20 1.52
C GLU A 25 7.73 26.40 0.44
N CYS A 26 6.91 25.42 0.83
CA CYS A 26 6.22 24.53 -0.09
C CYS A 26 4.73 24.44 0.24
N CYS A 27 4.24 23.29 0.73
CA CYS A 27 2.81 23.05 0.89
C CYS A 27 2.18 23.77 2.09
N TYR A 28 2.95 24.48 2.93
CA TYR A 28 2.38 25.14 4.10
C TYR A 28 1.35 26.21 3.72
N ASN A 29 1.57 27.05 2.71
CA ASN A 29 0.58 28.06 2.30
C ASN A 29 -0.09 27.72 0.96
N LYS A 30 0.19 26.55 0.38
CA LYS A 30 -0.38 26.13 -0.90
C LYS A 30 -1.88 25.91 -0.76
N GLU A 31 -2.66 26.48 -1.67
CA GLU A 31 -4.10 26.24 -1.74
C GLU A 31 -4.41 24.79 -2.14
N ASP A 32 -5.53 24.28 -1.65
CA ASP A 32 -6.00 22.95 -2.02
C ASP A 32 -6.58 22.97 -3.43
N GLU A 33 -6.34 21.90 -4.19
CA GLU A 33 -7.14 21.61 -5.37
C GLU A 33 -8.63 21.54 -4.99
N PHE A 34 -9.47 21.98 -5.93
CA PHE A 34 -10.91 21.86 -5.77
C PHE A 34 -11.30 20.39 -5.77
N ILE A 35 -11.45 19.87 -4.56
CA ILE A 35 -12.08 18.60 -4.29
C ILE A 35 -13.20 18.93 -3.32
N ASP A 36 -14.43 18.60 -3.70
CA ASP A 36 -15.58 18.66 -2.81
C ASP A 36 -15.36 17.66 -1.68
N VAL A 37 -14.67 18.08 -0.62
CA VAL A 37 -14.38 17.31 0.60
C VAL A 37 -14.95 18.03 1.81
N LYS A 38 -16.23 18.41 1.75
CA LYS A 38 -16.91 18.94 2.94
C LYS A 38 -16.82 18.00 4.15
N TYR A 39 -16.55 16.71 3.94
CA TYR A 39 -16.56 15.66 4.97
C TYR A 39 -15.32 14.77 4.93
N ILE A 40 -14.91 14.29 6.10
CA ILE A 40 -13.75 13.40 6.28
C ILE A 40 -13.83 12.13 5.43
N ASN A 41 -15.03 11.60 5.21
CA ASN A 41 -15.24 10.41 4.40
C ASN A 41 -14.82 10.63 2.93
N LYS A 42 -15.00 11.83 2.38
CA LYS A 42 -14.50 12.14 1.03
C LYS A 42 -12.96 12.21 0.99
N ILE A 43 -12.30 12.63 2.07
CA ILE A 43 -10.84 12.59 2.20
C ILE A 43 -10.33 11.14 2.27
N LEU A 44 -11.03 10.27 3.00
CA LEU A 44 -10.71 8.84 3.04
C LEU A 44 -10.87 8.20 1.65
N LEU A 45 -11.89 8.57 0.89
CA LEU A 45 -12.06 8.13 -0.50
C LEU A 45 -10.93 8.63 -1.41
N GLU A 46 -10.55 9.90 -1.32
CA GLU A 46 -9.41 10.44 -2.08
C GLU A 46 -8.08 9.79 -1.70
N THR A 47 -7.91 9.45 -0.41
CA THR A 47 -6.78 8.66 0.07
C THR A 47 -6.80 7.28 -0.61
N ALA A 48 -7.94 6.60 -0.60
CA ALA A 48 -8.10 5.30 -1.24
C ALA A 48 -7.75 5.35 -2.74
N LYS A 49 -8.22 6.37 -3.47
CA LYS A 49 -7.89 6.59 -4.89
C LYS A 49 -6.40 6.86 -5.10
N ALA A 50 -5.79 7.70 -4.25
CA ALA A 50 -4.36 8.02 -4.34
C ALA A 50 -3.50 6.76 -4.21
N PHE A 51 -3.88 5.81 -3.36
CA PHE A 51 -3.19 4.52 -3.22
C PHE A 51 -3.32 3.64 -4.47
N ASP A 52 -4.40 3.74 -5.23
CA ASP A 52 -4.55 2.97 -6.48
C ASP A 52 -3.78 3.60 -7.64
N SER A 53 -3.83 4.94 -7.76
CA SER A 53 -3.11 5.66 -8.81
C SER A 53 -1.60 5.59 -8.64
N ASN A 54 -1.11 5.35 -7.42
CA ASN A 54 0.32 5.28 -7.09
C ASN A 54 0.91 3.87 -7.09
N LYS A 55 0.16 2.86 -7.56
CA LYS A 55 0.73 1.52 -7.77
C LYS A 55 1.84 1.59 -8.81
N ILE A 56 2.98 1.00 -8.50
CA ILE A 56 4.14 0.97 -9.37
C ILE A 56 4.37 -0.44 -9.90
N LYS A 57 4.95 -0.56 -11.09
CA LYS A 57 5.47 -1.83 -11.60
C LYS A 57 6.97 -1.83 -11.40
N THR A 58 7.45 -2.60 -10.44
CA THR A 58 8.88 -2.71 -10.15
C THR A 58 9.25 -4.16 -9.83
N CYS A 59 10.50 -4.55 -10.06
CA CYS A 59 11.02 -5.79 -9.52
C CYS A 59 11.90 -5.42 -8.34
N LEU A 60 11.65 -6.00 -7.16
CA LEU A 60 12.41 -5.74 -5.94
C LEU A 60 13.63 -6.63 -5.78
N HIS A 61 13.86 -7.58 -6.70
CA HIS A 61 15.06 -8.39 -6.70
C HIS A 61 16.33 -7.52 -6.76
N PRO A 62 17.36 -7.74 -5.91
CA PRO A 62 18.57 -6.93 -5.90
C PRO A 62 19.32 -6.93 -7.23
N ASN A 63 19.37 -8.09 -7.90
CA ASN A 63 20.01 -8.20 -9.20
C ASN A 63 19.08 -7.69 -10.31
N LYS A 64 19.22 -6.41 -10.67
CA LYS A 64 18.40 -5.78 -11.71
C LYS A 64 18.81 -6.18 -13.14
N SER A 65 20.06 -6.54 -13.37
CA SER A 65 20.55 -6.86 -14.73
C SER A 65 19.90 -8.13 -15.30
N GLU A 66 19.44 -9.04 -14.45
CA GLU A 66 18.73 -10.26 -14.82
C GLU A 66 17.20 -10.08 -14.92
N CYS A 67 16.68 -8.88 -14.67
CA CYS A 67 15.24 -8.64 -14.76
C CYS A 67 14.75 -8.84 -16.19
N LYS A 68 13.78 -9.73 -16.35
CA LYS A 68 13.07 -9.95 -17.61
C LYS A 68 11.64 -9.41 -17.51
N PRO A 69 11.33 -8.25 -18.12
CA PRO A 69 9.95 -7.82 -18.30
C PRO A 69 9.13 -8.89 -19.06
N PRO A 70 7.81 -8.95 -18.88
CA PRO A 70 6.97 -7.99 -18.17
C PRO A 70 6.90 -8.22 -16.64
N ILE A 71 6.58 -7.15 -15.91
CA ILE A 71 6.22 -7.21 -14.49
C ILE A 71 4.71 -7.47 -14.41
N LYS A 72 4.35 -8.66 -13.93
CA LYS A 72 2.96 -9.10 -13.73
C LYS A 72 2.63 -9.12 -12.23
N PRO A 73 1.34 -9.19 -11.86
CA PRO A 73 0.95 -9.41 -10.47
C PRO A 73 1.52 -10.75 -9.97
N ALA A 74 2.43 -10.70 -9.00
CA ALA A 74 2.96 -11.85 -8.28
C ALA A 74 2.14 -12.04 -7.00
N HIS A 75 1.96 -13.28 -6.57
CA HIS A 75 1.23 -13.63 -5.35
C HIS A 75 2.15 -13.59 -4.12
N ALA A 76 1.69 -12.98 -3.02
CA ALA A 76 2.40 -13.03 -1.74
C ALA A 76 2.41 -14.46 -1.18
N ILE A 77 1.28 -15.15 -1.36
CA ILE A 77 1.03 -16.52 -0.94
C ILE A 77 0.53 -17.28 -2.16
N GLN A 78 1.14 -18.42 -2.48
CA GLN A 78 0.78 -19.22 -3.64
C GLN A 78 -0.67 -19.72 -3.64
N ASN A 79 -1.30 -19.70 -4.82
CA ASN A 79 -2.65 -20.21 -5.05
C ASN A 79 -2.73 -21.72 -4.83
N ASN A 80 -1.76 -22.49 -5.33
CA ASN A 80 -1.74 -23.96 -5.30
C ASN A 80 -1.21 -24.55 -3.98
N GLY A 81 -1.38 -23.82 -2.87
CA GLY A 81 -0.93 -24.24 -1.55
C GLY A 81 -1.85 -23.71 -0.45
N ILE A 82 -1.37 -22.72 0.29
CA ILE A 82 -2.12 -22.19 1.45
C ILE A 82 -3.44 -21.55 1.01
N LEU A 83 -3.47 -20.80 -0.10
CA LEU A 83 -4.70 -20.13 -0.54
C LEU A 83 -5.80 -21.12 -0.94
N SER A 84 -5.47 -22.23 -1.63
CA SER A 84 -6.47 -23.25 -1.97
C SER A 84 -7.07 -23.90 -0.73
N GLN A 85 -6.26 -24.12 0.33
CA GLN A 85 -6.70 -24.71 1.59
C GLN A 85 -7.68 -23.81 2.38
N ILE A 86 -7.51 -22.49 2.29
CA ILE A 86 -8.38 -21.53 3.00
C ILE A 86 -9.48 -20.94 2.11
N SER A 87 -9.55 -21.35 0.85
CA SER A 87 -10.53 -20.83 -0.10
C SER A 87 -11.87 -21.56 -0.02
N TYR A 88 -12.95 -20.83 -0.23
CA TYR A 88 -14.29 -21.35 -0.46
C TYR A 88 -14.78 -20.92 -1.84
N LYS A 89 -15.12 -21.88 -2.71
CA LYS A 89 -15.53 -21.63 -4.11
C LYS A 89 -14.53 -20.73 -4.87
N ASN A 90 -13.22 -20.97 -4.74
CA ASN A 90 -12.13 -20.17 -5.32
C ASN A 90 -12.05 -18.70 -4.82
N HIS A 91 -12.63 -18.41 -3.65
CA HIS A 91 -12.55 -17.11 -3.00
C HIS A 91 -11.98 -17.22 -1.60
N VAL A 92 -11.29 -16.19 -1.14
CA VAL A 92 -10.86 -16.02 0.25
C VAL A 92 -11.53 -14.80 0.85
N VAL A 93 -11.80 -14.85 2.16
CA VAL A 93 -12.32 -13.70 2.90
C VAL A 93 -11.15 -12.80 3.26
N THR A 94 -11.24 -11.53 2.90
CA THR A 94 -10.24 -10.51 3.27
C THR A 94 -10.92 -9.17 3.48
N PHE A 95 -10.24 -8.26 4.18
CA PHE A 95 -10.64 -6.85 4.13
C PHE A 95 -10.56 -6.37 2.69
N ALA A 96 -11.48 -5.51 2.29
CA ALA A 96 -11.52 -5.02 0.93
C ALA A 96 -10.13 -4.55 0.47
N THR A 97 -9.59 -5.26 -0.52
CA THR A 97 -8.25 -5.03 -1.06
C THR A 97 -8.30 -3.98 -2.17
N HIS A 98 -7.13 -3.58 -2.66
CA HIS A 98 -6.95 -2.65 -3.78
C HIS A 98 -7.58 -3.06 -5.13
N LYS A 99 -8.11 -4.28 -5.25
CA LYS A 99 -8.82 -4.77 -6.45
C LYS A 99 -10.33 -4.93 -6.22
N THR A 100 -10.79 -4.87 -4.98
CA THR A 100 -12.21 -4.91 -4.60
C THR A 100 -12.69 -3.54 -4.10
N LYS A 101 -13.99 -3.38 -3.86
CA LYS A 101 -14.56 -2.15 -3.27
C LYS A 101 -13.94 -1.87 -1.90
N LYS A 102 -12.86 -1.06 -1.85
CA LYS A 102 -12.12 -0.67 -0.62
C LYS A 102 -13.02 -0.16 0.49
N PHE A 103 -14.10 0.49 0.09
CA PHE A 103 -15.17 0.92 0.95
C PHE A 103 -16.49 0.68 0.21
N ASP A 104 -17.50 0.19 0.91
CA ASP A 104 -18.86 0.40 0.47
C ASP A 104 -19.22 1.84 0.80
N ALA A 105 -19.36 2.63 -0.27
CA ALA A 105 -19.74 4.02 -0.19
C ALA A 105 -21.26 4.11 -0.36
N LYS A 106 -21.98 4.29 0.75
CA LYS A 106 -23.43 4.48 0.74
C LYS A 106 -23.73 5.97 0.91
N ARG A 107 -24.38 6.55 -0.09
CA ARG A 107 -24.90 7.93 0.02
C ARG A 107 -26.15 7.87 0.89
N ILE A 108 -26.10 8.50 2.05
CA ILE A 108 -27.25 8.62 2.96
C ILE A 108 -28.09 9.83 2.55
N ASP A 109 -27.44 10.94 2.22
CA ASP A 109 -28.08 12.13 1.63
C ASP A 109 -27.08 12.92 0.76
N ASP A 110 -27.44 14.15 0.37
CA ASP A 110 -26.59 14.97 -0.50
C ASP A 110 -25.21 15.27 0.08
N ASN A 111 -25.08 15.22 1.40
CA ASN A 111 -23.92 15.63 2.17
C ASN A 111 -23.27 14.47 2.94
N ILE A 112 -24.01 13.41 3.28
CA ILE A 112 -23.51 12.28 4.08
C ILE A 112 -23.16 11.10 3.17
N LEU A 113 -21.87 10.79 3.12
CA LEU A 113 -21.35 9.55 2.55
C LEU A 113 -20.89 8.64 3.69
N GLU A 114 -21.55 7.51 3.87
CA GLU A 114 -21.08 6.45 4.78
C GLU A 114 -20.05 5.60 4.04
N LEU A 115 -18.89 5.39 4.67
CA LEU A 115 -17.87 4.45 4.20
C LEU A 115 -17.78 3.30 5.20
N SER A 116 -18.08 2.09 4.76
CA SER A 116 -17.83 0.88 5.53
C SER A 116 -16.74 0.04 4.87
N ASN A 117 -15.87 -0.55 5.68
CA ASN A 117 -14.90 -1.55 5.23
C ASN A 117 -15.38 -2.90 5.73
N SER A 118 -16.09 -3.65 4.88
CA SER A 118 -16.55 -4.98 5.21
C SER A 118 -15.56 -6.04 4.76
N LEU A 119 -15.56 -7.17 5.45
CA LEU A 119 -14.94 -8.38 4.92
C LEU A 119 -15.69 -8.79 3.64
N GLY A 120 -14.93 -9.09 2.59
CA GLY A 120 -15.46 -9.47 1.29
C GLY A 120 -14.76 -10.72 0.75
N LEU A 121 -15.43 -11.39 -0.19
CA LEU A 121 -14.86 -12.49 -0.95
C LEU A 121 -14.02 -11.93 -2.10
N VAL A 122 -12.75 -12.37 -2.17
CA VAL A 122 -11.82 -12.02 -3.26
C VAL A 122 -11.37 -13.30 -3.93
N GLY A 123 -11.37 -13.33 -5.26
CA GLY A 123 -10.90 -14.48 -6.02
C GLY A 123 -9.43 -14.79 -5.68
N VAL A 124 -9.07 -16.06 -5.54
CA VAL A 124 -7.70 -16.48 -5.17
C VAL A 124 -6.63 -15.88 -6.10
N ASN A 125 -6.92 -15.75 -7.39
CA ASN A 125 -6.04 -15.15 -8.40
C ASN A 125 -5.81 -13.63 -8.23
N GLU A 126 -6.65 -12.96 -7.44
CA GLU A 126 -6.51 -11.54 -7.15
C GLU A 126 -5.96 -11.28 -5.74
N ALA A 127 -6.27 -12.18 -4.82
CA ALA A 127 -5.87 -12.09 -3.43
C ALA A 127 -4.34 -11.99 -3.29
N THR A 128 -3.90 -11.04 -2.47
CA THR A 128 -2.48 -10.87 -2.11
C THR A 128 -1.53 -10.65 -3.29
N THR A 129 -2.00 -10.06 -4.39
CA THR A 129 -1.17 -9.84 -5.59
C THR A 129 -0.58 -8.43 -5.68
N HIS A 130 0.73 -8.33 -5.97
CA HIS A 130 1.46 -7.08 -6.18
C HIS A 130 2.41 -7.15 -7.36
N THR A 131 2.68 -6.02 -8.00
CA THR A 131 3.62 -5.89 -9.13
C THR A 131 5.03 -5.54 -8.64
N CYS A 132 5.54 -6.37 -7.74
CA CYS A 132 6.82 -6.16 -7.03
C CYS A 132 7.94 -7.12 -7.46
N PHE A 133 7.67 -8.05 -8.37
CA PHE A 133 8.67 -8.91 -9.03
C PHE A 133 8.38 -9.03 -10.52
N CYS A 134 9.43 -9.21 -11.33
CA CYS A 134 9.24 -9.68 -12.70
C CYS A 134 8.97 -11.19 -12.70
N ASP A 135 8.35 -11.68 -13.76
CA ASP A 135 7.94 -13.08 -13.92
C ASP A 135 9.11 -14.06 -13.71
N TYR A 136 10.29 -13.70 -14.24
CA TYR A 136 11.51 -14.48 -14.07
C TYR A 136 11.93 -14.61 -12.60
N HIS A 137 12.08 -13.48 -11.89
CA HIS A 137 12.55 -13.51 -10.49
C HIS A 137 11.51 -14.08 -9.52
N ASP A 138 10.22 -13.85 -9.76
CA ASP A 138 9.18 -14.49 -8.92
C ASP A 138 9.28 -16.02 -9.05
N SER A 139 9.39 -16.52 -10.29
CA SER A 139 9.45 -17.96 -10.54
C SER A 139 10.78 -18.60 -10.10
N SER A 140 11.92 -17.97 -10.42
CA SER A 140 13.24 -18.57 -10.20
C SER A 140 13.68 -18.50 -8.74
N VAL A 141 13.45 -17.36 -8.06
CA VAL A 141 13.92 -17.15 -6.69
C VAL A 141 13.05 -17.92 -5.70
N PHE A 142 11.74 -17.97 -5.93
CA PHE A 142 10.82 -18.63 -5.00
C PHE A 142 10.54 -20.09 -5.34
N ALA A 143 11.08 -20.63 -6.44
CA ALA A 143 10.94 -22.04 -6.80
C ALA A 143 11.15 -23.03 -5.61
N PRO A 144 12.15 -22.84 -4.72
CA PRO A 144 12.36 -23.73 -3.57
C PRO A 144 11.24 -23.76 -2.53
N ILE A 145 10.44 -22.69 -2.42
CA ILE A 145 9.27 -22.64 -1.51
C ILE A 145 7.94 -22.90 -2.24
N GLU A 146 7.92 -22.78 -3.57
CA GLU A 146 6.69 -22.91 -4.37
C GLU A 146 6.54 -24.31 -4.99
N ASN A 147 7.63 -24.94 -5.39
CA ASN A 147 7.63 -26.24 -6.08
C ASN A 147 8.09 -27.40 -5.19
N ASN A 148 8.20 -27.18 -3.87
CA ASN A 148 8.67 -28.23 -2.96
C ASN A 148 7.57 -29.27 -2.70
N PRO A 149 7.75 -30.53 -3.11
CA PRO A 149 6.74 -31.58 -2.91
C PRO A 149 6.51 -31.91 -1.43
N LYS A 150 7.45 -31.59 -0.55
CA LYS A 150 7.33 -31.79 0.91
C LYS A 150 6.60 -30.62 1.60
N GLY A 151 6.30 -29.54 0.88
CA GLY A 151 5.77 -28.32 1.45
C GLY A 151 6.74 -27.64 2.42
N PHE A 152 6.18 -26.91 3.39
CA PHE A 152 6.96 -26.18 4.40
C PHE A 152 7.74 -27.13 5.32
N VAL A 153 9.06 -26.91 5.39
CA VAL A 153 9.96 -27.67 6.29
C VAL A 153 10.52 -26.73 7.36
N LYS A 154 10.12 -26.94 8.61
CA LYS A 154 10.41 -26.04 9.75
C LYS A 154 11.89 -25.66 9.92
N ASN A 155 12.81 -26.57 9.62
CA ASN A 155 14.25 -26.37 9.85
C ASN A 155 15.02 -26.09 8.55
N ASP A 156 14.34 -25.94 7.42
CA ASP A 156 14.96 -25.61 6.14
C ASP A 156 15.26 -24.11 6.09
N LYS A 157 16.54 -23.76 6.23
CA LYS A 157 16.99 -22.36 6.28
C LYS A 157 16.73 -21.60 4.99
N GLU A 158 16.80 -22.27 3.84
CA GLU A 158 16.54 -21.65 2.54
C GLU A 158 15.06 -21.27 2.44
N GLN A 159 14.16 -22.19 2.79
CA GLN A 159 12.73 -21.89 2.80
C GLN A 159 12.38 -20.75 3.75
N LEU A 160 12.89 -20.82 4.99
CA LEU A 160 12.64 -19.77 5.98
C LEU A 160 13.08 -18.40 5.49
N PHE A 161 14.26 -18.31 4.87
CA PHE A 161 14.76 -17.08 4.26
C PHE A 161 13.85 -16.60 3.12
N LEU A 162 13.48 -17.48 2.20
CA LEU A 162 12.66 -17.13 1.03
C LEU A 162 11.25 -16.66 1.42
N TYR A 163 10.62 -17.30 2.40
CA TYR A 163 9.33 -16.83 2.93
C TYR A 163 9.46 -15.43 3.57
N ALA A 164 10.50 -15.22 4.39
CA ALA A 164 10.74 -13.92 5.01
C ALA A 164 11.05 -12.84 3.97
N TYR A 165 11.86 -13.16 2.96
CA TYR A 165 12.20 -12.26 1.88
C TYR A 165 10.98 -11.90 1.03
N LYS A 166 10.13 -12.87 0.67
CA LYS A 166 8.90 -12.62 -0.08
C LYS A 166 7.95 -11.72 0.72
N ALA A 167 7.72 -12.04 2.00
CA ALA A 167 6.88 -11.23 2.87
C ALA A 167 7.40 -9.80 3.01
N PHE A 168 8.71 -9.64 3.25
CA PHE A 168 9.36 -8.32 3.33
C PHE A 168 9.17 -7.53 2.03
N ALA A 169 9.44 -8.13 0.87
CA ALA A 169 9.32 -7.45 -0.41
C ALA A 169 7.88 -6.95 -0.67
N PHE A 170 6.87 -7.74 -0.32
CA PHE A 170 5.46 -7.35 -0.45
C PHE A 170 5.09 -6.20 0.50
N GLU A 171 5.52 -6.24 1.77
CA GLU A 171 5.29 -5.14 2.72
C GLU A 171 6.05 -3.86 2.33
N TYR A 172 7.28 -4.01 1.85
CA TYR A 172 8.09 -2.91 1.36
C TYR A 172 7.44 -2.25 0.14
N TYR A 173 6.96 -3.04 -0.81
CA TYR A 173 6.18 -2.54 -1.94
C TYR A 173 4.95 -1.74 -1.50
N LYS A 174 4.16 -2.27 -0.55
CA LYS A 174 3.00 -1.55 -0.01
C LYS A 174 3.39 -0.24 0.65
N SER A 175 4.51 -0.21 1.37
CA SER A 175 5.05 0.99 2.00
C SER A 175 5.45 2.05 0.97
N MET A 176 6.13 1.64 -0.12
CA MET A 176 6.47 2.55 -1.22
C MET A 176 5.22 3.16 -1.89
N VAL A 177 4.21 2.33 -2.17
CA VAL A 177 2.95 2.80 -2.78
C VAL A 177 2.21 3.75 -1.83
N ALA A 178 2.12 3.40 -0.54
CA ALA A 178 1.49 4.22 0.48
C ALA A 178 2.17 5.58 0.61
N LEU A 179 3.50 5.59 0.56
CA LEU A 179 4.27 6.81 0.59
C LEU A 179 3.98 7.70 -0.63
N ASN A 180 4.09 7.16 -1.84
CA ASN A 180 3.84 7.94 -3.04
C ASN A 180 2.41 8.51 -3.04
N ALA A 181 1.42 7.70 -2.61
CA ALA A 181 0.04 8.15 -2.44
C ALA A 181 -0.11 9.29 -1.44
N LEU A 182 0.55 9.21 -0.30
CA LEU A 182 0.52 10.27 0.72
C LEU A 182 1.19 11.55 0.21
N ARG A 183 2.35 11.44 -0.42
CA ARG A 183 3.06 12.57 -1.03
C ARG A 183 2.18 13.27 -2.05
N ASP A 184 1.58 12.53 -2.96
CA ASP A 184 0.68 13.06 -3.99
C ASP A 184 -0.57 13.70 -3.39
N LEU A 185 -1.22 13.05 -2.42
CA LEU A 185 -2.37 13.62 -1.75
C LEU A 185 -2.01 14.93 -1.03
N PHE A 186 -0.84 14.98 -0.40
CA PHE A 186 -0.34 16.19 0.28
C PHE A 186 0.04 17.30 -0.70
N LYS A 187 0.50 16.98 -1.91
CA LYS A 187 0.68 17.97 -2.98
C LYS A 187 -0.66 18.58 -3.38
N ARG A 188 -1.73 17.78 -3.48
CA ARG A 188 -3.04 18.20 -3.99
C ARG A 188 -3.87 18.96 -2.96
N ILE A 189 -3.96 18.47 -1.72
CA ILE A 189 -4.87 19.00 -0.69
C ILE A 189 -4.22 19.23 0.69
N PRO A 190 -3.09 19.97 0.77
CA PRO A 190 -2.35 20.14 2.02
C PRO A 190 -3.14 20.83 3.15
N GLN A 191 -3.99 21.82 2.87
CA GLN A 191 -4.75 22.54 3.91
C GLN A 191 -5.84 21.67 4.52
N LYS A 192 -6.54 20.87 3.71
CA LYS A 192 -7.48 19.85 4.20
C LYS A 192 -6.78 18.83 5.09
N LEU A 193 -5.63 18.30 4.68
CA LEU A 193 -4.90 17.29 5.47
C LEU A 193 -4.33 17.82 6.78
N LYS A 194 -3.95 19.11 6.85
CA LYS A 194 -3.56 19.75 8.12
C LYS A 194 -4.67 19.71 9.18
N LYS A 195 -5.95 19.76 8.77
CA LYS A 195 -7.09 19.66 9.70
C LYS A 195 -7.25 18.25 10.27
N TYR A 196 -6.69 17.24 9.61
CA TYR A 196 -6.75 15.84 9.99
C TYR A 196 -5.33 15.26 10.15
N PRO A 197 -4.53 15.76 11.12
CA PRO A 197 -3.12 15.41 11.25
C PRO A 197 -2.88 13.92 11.47
N PHE A 198 -3.83 13.20 12.06
CA PHE A 198 -3.73 11.75 12.27
C PHE A 198 -3.62 10.94 10.96
N LEU A 199 -4.06 11.49 9.83
CA LEU A 199 -3.95 10.84 8.51
C LEU A 199 -2.54 10.94 7.92
N VAL A 200 -1.76 11.95 8.30
CA VAL A 200 -0.46 12.24 7.64
C VAL A 200 0.71 12.19 8.62
N VAL A 201 0.58 12.78 9.81
CA VAL A 201 1.68 12.95 10.76
C VAL A 201 2.30 11.59 11.14
N PRO A 202 1.56 10.53 11.51
CA PRO A 202 2.18 9.26 11.85
C PRO A 202 2.98 8.65 10.70
N HIS A 203 2.49 8.80 9.47
CA HIS A 203 3.20 8.32 8.28
C HIS A 203 4.45 9.12 7.99
N TYR A 204 4.34 10.45 8.02
CA TYR A 204 5.48 11.35 7.84
C TYR A 204 6.58 11.17 8.90
N ARG A 205 6.22 10.79 10.13
CA ARG A 205 7.23 10.48 11.16
C ARG A 205 7.93 9.15 10.92
N ARG A 206 7.21 8.14 10.45
CA ARG A 206 7.82 6.84 10.09
C ARG A 206 8.83 6.96 8.95
N GLU A 207 8.63 7.89 8.03
CA GLU A 207 9.56 8.20 6.94
C GLU A 207 10.90 8.77 7.40
N GLN A 208 10.92 9.43 8.56
CA GLN A 208 12.10 10.15 9.07
C GLN A 208 12.95 9.31 10.02
N LEU A 209 12.51 8.09 10.32
CA LEU A 209 13.20 7.11 11.17
C LEU A 209 13.98 6.12 10.28
#